data_AF-A0AAJ4Y9I1-F1
#
_entry.id   AF-A0AAJ4Y9I1-F1
#
_cell.length_a   1.000
_cell.length_b   1.000
_cell.length_c   1.000
_cell.angle_alpha   90.00
_cell.angle_beta   90.00
_cell.angle_gamma   90.00
#
_symmetry.space_group_name_H-M   'P 1'
#
loop_
_entity.id
_entity.type
_entity.pdbx_description
1 polymer ?
#
loop_
_entity_poly.entity_id
_entity_poly.type
_entity_poly.pdbx_seq_one_letter_code
_entity_poly.pdbx_strand_id
1 'polypeptide(L)'
;MTVTPDIDLTTGPPNHRTLRNHFLTADSRLFEAIASRHWPGCDPLLPKLSRSANHGLLWFATAAALTATRTPHARRAAATGLASLTLASATINTVGKRSVRRPRPPLAPVPLARRLKRQPITTSFPSGHSASAAAFATGVALESHGWGAAVVPLATAVALSRVYTGAHFPSDVLAGAALGTAVAYAVRGLLARHHRP
;
A
#
# COMPACT_ATOMS: atom_id res chain seq x y z
N MET A 1 -16.15 -42.51 38.22
CA MET A 1 -17.14 -41.67 37.52
C MET A 1 -16.35 -40.58 36.80
N THR A 2 -15.88 -40.87 35.60
CA THR A 2 -15.01 -39.99 34.79
C THR A 2 -15.87 -39.23 33.80
N VAL A 3 -15.87 -37.89 33.91
CA VAL A 3 -16.58 -36.98 33.00
C VAL A 3 -15.71 -36.82 31.75
N THR A 4 -16.16 -37.37 30.62
CA THR A 4 -15.61 -37.07 29.29
C THR A 4 -16.07 -35.65 28.89
N PRO A 5 -15.19 -34.77 28.39
CA PRO A 5 -15.65 -33.50 27.83
C PRO A 5 -16.36 -33.77 26.51
N ASP A 6 -17.64 -33.42 26.43
CA ASP A 6 -18.37 -33.35 25.17
C ASP A 6 -17.69 -32.33 24.26
N ILE A 7 -16.97 -32.84 23.26
CA ILE A 7 -16.48 -32.05 22.14
C ILE A 7 -17.72 -31.77 21.29
N ASP A 8 -18.21 -30.53 21.36
CA ASP A 8 -19.30 -30.05 20.50
C ASP A 8 -18.82 -29.98 19.04
N LEU A 9 -19.16 -31.01 18.27
CA LEU A 9 -18.83 -31.16 16.85
C LEU A 9 -19.77 -30.34 15.93
N THR A 10 -20.67 -29.51 16.46
CA THR A 10 -21.65 -28.77 15.65
C THR A 10 -21.12 -27.48 15.02
N THR A 11 -19.91 -27.03 15.39
CA THR A 11 -19.27 -25.90 14.70
C THR A 11 -18.60 -26.38 13.43
N GLY A 12 -19.39 -26.58 12.37
CA GLY A 12 -18.87 -26.71 11.02
C GLY A 12 -17.99 -25.49 10.66
N PRO A 13 -16.99 -25.64 9.77
CA PRO A 13 -16.09 -24.55 9.41
C PRO A 13 -16.92 -23.32 8.98
N PRO A 14 -16.55 -22.12 9.44
CA PRO A 14 -17.38 -20.93 9.23
C PRO A 14 -17.64 -20.74 7.73
N ASN A 15 -18.93 -20.63 7.36
CA ASN A 15 -19.37 -20.40 5.99
C ASN A 15 -18.59 -19.22 5.37
N HIS A 16 -18.14 -19.33 4.12
CA HIS A 16 -17.43 -18.27 3.39
C HIS A 16 -18.09 -16.89 3.49
N ARG A 17 -19.44 -16.83 3.56
CA ARG A 17 -20.18 -15.57 3.76
C ARG A 17 -19.92 -14.96 5.15
N THR A 18 -19.85 -15.78 6.18
CA THR A 18 -19.60 -15.39 7.57
C THR A 18 -18.17 -14.88 7.75
N LEU A 19 -17.18 -15.62 7.24
CA LEU A 19 -15.77 -15.20 7.26
C LEU A 19 -15.56 -13.86 6.55
N ARG A 20 -16.13 -13.71 5.35
CA ARG A 20 -16.07 -12.45 4.60
C ARG A 20 -16.68 -11.29 5.39
N ASN A 21 -17.83 -11.51 6.03
CA ASN A 21 -18.48 -10.47 6.81
C ASN A 21 -17.63 -10.08 8.03
N HIS A 22 -17.07 -11.04 8.78
CA HIS A 22 -16.15 -10.74 9.88
C HIS A 22 -14.94 -9.92 9.42
N PHE A 23 -14.34 -10.28 8.28
CA PHE A 23 -13.24 -9.53 7.71
C PHE A 23 -13.63 -8.08 7.37
N LEU A 24 -14.74 -7.88 6.65
CA LEU A 24 -15.21 -6.55 6.27
C LEU A 24 -15.56 -5.69 7.50
N THR A 25 -16.13 -6.30 8.54
CA THR A 25 -16.42 -5.63 9.80
C THR A 25 -15.13 -5.25 10.53
N ALA A 26 -14.16 -6.15 10.63
CA ALA A 26 -12.87 -5.87 11.27
C ALA A 26 -12.11 -4.75 10.55
N ASP A 27 -12.09 -4.77 9.22
CA ASP A 27 -11.42 -3.75 8.39
C ASP A 27 -12.09 -2.37 8.52
N SER A 28 -13.43 -2.34 8.63
CA SER A 28 -14.19 -1.10 8.89
C SER A 28 -13.94 -0.56 10.30
N ARG A 29 -13.92 -1.42 11.31
CA ARG A 29 -13.61 -1.03 12.71
C ARG A 29 -12.20 -0.47 12.84
N LEU A 30 -11.23 -1.11 12.19
CA LEU A 30 -9.85 -0.63 12.17
C LEU A 30 -9.75 0.73 11.48
N PHE A 31 -10.45 0.91 10.35
CA PHE A 31 -10.55 2.21 9.69
C PHE A 31 -11.13 3.29 10.63
N GLU A 32 -12.25 3.02 11.28
CA GLU A 32 -12.90 3.97 12.19
C GLU A 32 -12.01 4.33 13.38
N ALA A 33 -11.32 3.35 13.96
CA ALA A 33 -10.37 3.56 15.05
C ALA A 33 -9.19 4.47 14.63
N ILE A 34 -8.71 4.35 13.39
CA ILE A 34 -7.65 5.21 12.84
C ILE A 34 -8.21 6.60 12.51
N ALA A 35 -9.39 6.66 11.87
CA ALA A 35 -10.01 7.90 11.42
C ALA A 35 -10.41 8.84 12.58
N SER A 36 -10.90 8.27 13.67
CA SER A 36 -11.34 9.00 14.87
C SER A 36 -10.19 9.48 15.75
N ARG A 37 -8.99 8.91 15.60
CA ARG A 37 -7.83 9.24 16.44
C ARG A 37 -7.22 10.58 16.02
N HIS A 38 -6.88 11.43 17.00
CA HIS A 38 -6.25 12.73 16.74
C HIS A 38 -4.74 12.67 16.95
N TRP A 39 -3.97 12.91 15.89
CA TRP A 39 -2.51 12.94 15.94
C TRP A 39 -1.99 14.33 15.50
N PRO A 40 -1.71 15.24 16.45
CA PRO A 40 -1.46 16.65 16.15
C PRO A 40 -0.27 16.89 15.21
N GLY A 41 0.77 16.04 15.24
CA GLY A 41 1.90 16.13 14.29
C GLY A 41 1.61 15.58 12.89
N CYS A 42 0.66 14.65 12.75
CA CYS A 42 0.34 13.99 11.49
C CYS A 42 -0.71 14.74 10.65
N ASP A 43 -1.53 15.57 11.29
CA ASP A 43 -2.65 16.30 10.69
C ASP A 43 -2.28 17.20 9.50
N PRO A 44 -1.20 18.00 9.56
CA PRO A 44 -0.80 18.81 8.40
C PRO A 44 0.10 18.04 7.42
N LEU A 45 0.82 17.00 7.87
CA LEU A 45 1.85 16.31 7.08
C LEU A 45 1.28 15.21 6.19
N LEU A 46 0.41 14.34 6.73
CA LEU A 46 -0.10 13.19 5.98
C LEU A 46 -0.96 13.59 4.76
N PRO A 47 -1.81 14.63 4.80
CA PRO A 47 -2.53 15.09 3.62
C PRO A 47 -1.62 15.74 2.56
N LYS A 48 -0.50 16.35 2.97
CA LYS A 48 0.52 16.87 2.02
C LYS A 48 1.28 15.72 1.37
N LEU A 49 1.72 14.76 2.16
CA LEU A 49 2.41 13.55 1.69
C LEU A 49 1.53 12.73 0.75
N SER A 50 0.25 12.56 1.08
CA SER A 50 -0.69 11.87 0.20
C SER A 50 -0.86 12.60 -1.15
N ARG A 51 -0.73 13.94 -1.18
CA ARG A 51 -0.82 14.72 -2.42
C ARG A 51 0.47 14.64 -3.24
N SER A 52 1.64 14.67 -2.61
CA SER A 52 2.92 14.53 -3.31
C SER A 52 3.08 13.14 -3.94
N ALA A 53 2.46 12.12 -3.34
CA ALA A 53 2.41 10.77 -3.92
C ALA A 53 1.49 10.65 -5.15
N ASN A 54 0.71 11.68 -5.49
CA ASN A 54 -0.11 11.67 -6.70
C ASN A 54 0.78 11.65 -7.96
N HIS A 55 0.34 10.90 -8.97
CA HIS A 55 1.04 10.75 -10.26
C HIS A 55 2.49 10.25 -10.16
N GLY A 56 2.91 9.72 -9.02
CA GLY A 56 4.27 9.26 -8.80
C GLY A 56 5.31 10.37 -8.64
N LEU A 57 4.90 11.65 -8.52
CA LEU A 57 5.82 12.79 -8.43
C LEU A 57 6.84 12.64 -7.30
N LEU A 58 6.38 12.22 -6.12
CA LEU A 58 7.25 11.92 -4.98
C LEU A 58 8.34 10.90 -5.35
N TRP A 59 7.97 9.82 -6.05
CA TRP A 59 8.89 8.74 -6.39
C TRP A 59 9.89 9.15 -7.48
N PHE A 60 9.46 9.95 -8.47
CA PHE A 60 10.38 10.54 -9.43
C PHE A 60 11.39 11.48 -8.76
N ALA A 61 10.94 12.31 -7.81
CA ALA A 61 11.82 13.16 -7.03
C ALA A 61 12.81 12.35 -6.17
N THR A 62 12.35 11.28 -5.49
CA THR A 62 13.23 10.37 -4.75
C THR A 62 14.25 9.69 -5.67
N ALA A 63 13.84 9.23 -6.85
CA ALA A 63 14.74 8.62 -7.83
C ALA A 63 15.79 9.62 -8.36
N ALA A 64 15.39 10.87 -8.61
CA ALA A 64 16.30 11.94 -9.00
C ALA A 64 17.32 12.24 -7.89
N ALA A 65 16.87 12.33 -6.63
CA ALA A 65 17.74 12.54 -5.47
C ALA A 65 18.75 11.39 -5.30
N LEU A 66 18.31 10.14 -5.42
CA LEU A 66 19.20 8.96 -5.40
C LEU A 66 20.24 9.04 -6.52
N THR A 67 19.81 9.37 -7.74
CA THR A 67 20.69 9.48 -8.91
C THR A 67 21.72 10.60 -8.75
N ALA A 68 21.35 11.71 -8.11
CA ALA A 68 22.22 12.86 -7.86
C ALA A 68 23.42 12.54 -6.95
N THR A 69 23.36 11.46 -6.17
CA THR A 69 24.51 10.98 -5.37
C THR A 69 25.66 10.43 -6.22
N ARG A 70 25.42 10.22 -7.53
CA ARG A 70 26.38 9.74 -8.53
C ARG A 70 27.02 8.38 -8.24
N THR A 71 26.55 7.66 -7.21
CA THR A 71 27.05 6.30 -6.93
C THR A 71 26.40 5.27 -7.86
N PRO A 72 27.15 4.26 -8.34
CA PRO A 72 26.59 3.20 -9.18
C PRO A 72 25.43 2.45 -8.51
N HIS A 73 25.53 2.20 -7.20
CA HIS A 73 24.50 1.54 -6.42
C HIS A 73 23.21 2.36 -6.33
N ALA A 74 23.29 3.67 -6.09
CA ALA A 74 22.09 4.51 -6.03
C ALA A 74 21.40 4.62 -7.39
N ARG A 75 22.16 4.69 -8.49
CA ARG A 75 21.60 4.71 -9.86
C ARG A 75 20.85 3.42 -10.18
N ARG A 76 21.42 2.26 -9.84
CA ARG A 76 20.74 0.95 -10.01
C ARG A 76 19.49 0.84 -9.15
N ALA A 77 19.55 1.29 -7.90
CA ALA A 77 18.40 1.32 -7.00
C ALA A 77 17.28 2.23 -7.53
N ALA A 78 17.61 3.43 -8.00
CA ALA A 78 16.65 4.35 -8.62
C ALA A 78 16.01 3.75 -9.88
N ALA A 79 16.82 3.15 -10.77
CA ALA A 79 16.33 2.52 -12.00
C ALA A 79 15.38 1.34 -11.70
N THR A 80 15.77 0.44 -10.79
CA THR A 80 14.94 -0.71 -10.39
C THR A 80 13.67 -0.25 -9.69
N GLY A 81 13.75 0.76 -8.82
CA GLY A 81 12.60 1.39 -8.19
C GLY A 81 11.61 1.98 -9.19
N LEU A 82 12.09 2.74 -10.18
CA LEU A 82 11.25 3.33 -11.23
C LEU A 82 10.64 2.28 -12.17
N ALA A 83 11.40 1.25 -12.54
CA ALA A 83 10.88 0.14 -13.34
C ALA A 83 9.76 -0.60 -12.60
N SER A 84 9.96 -0.87 -11.31
CA SER A 84 8.97 -1.50 -10.43
C SER A 84 7.72 -0.63 -10.27
N LEU A 85 7.88 0.68 -10.03
CA LEU A 85 6.80 1.66 -9.96
C LEU A 85 5.95 1.67 -11.24
N THR A 86 6.62 1.68 -12.39
CA THR A 86 5.96 1.75 -13.71
C THR A 86 5.15 0.49 -13.96
N LEU A 87 5.74 -0.69 -13.72
CA LEU A 87 5.05 -1.96 -13.90
C LEU A 87 3.88 -2.12 -12.92
N ALA A 88 4.03 -1.71 -11.66
CA ALA A 88 2.95 -1.76 -10.67
C ALA A 88 1.80 -0.83 -11.07
N SER A 89 2.12 0.38 -11.53
CA SER A 89 1.13 1.36 -11.99
C SER A 89 0.37 0.84 -13.21
N ALA A 90 1.06 0.22 -14.17
CA ALA A 90 0.43 -0.43 -15.32
C ALA A 90 -0.50 -1.56 -14.86
N THR A 91 -0.03 -2.45 -14.00
CA THR A 91 -0.78 -3.60 -13.47
C THR A 91 -2.06 -3.17 -12.74
N ILE A 92 -1.99 -2.11 -11.92
CA ILE A 92 -3.17 -1.58 -11.23
C ILE A 92 -4.18 -1.00 -12.22
N ASN A 93 -3.71 -0.27 -13.23
CA ASN A 93 -4.59 0.38 -14.20
C ASN A 93 -5.24 -0.62 -15.17
N THR A 94 -4.60 -1.74 -15.47
CA THR A 94 -5.11 -2.77 -16.38
C THR A 94 -5.92 -3.84 -15.65
N VAL A 95 -5.39 -4.38 -14.56
CA VAL A 95 -5.97 -5.53 -13.84
C VAL A 95 -6.69 -5.06 -12.58
N GLY A 96 -5.98 -4.32 -11.71
CA GLY A 96 -6.45 -4.01 -10.36
C GLY A 96 -7.78 -3.24 -10.31
N LYS A 97 -7.91 -2.19 -11.13
CA LYS A 97 -9.14 -1.38 -11.17
C LYS A 97 -10.37 -2.11 -11.72
N ARG A 98 -10.16 -3.25 -12.40
CA ARG A 98 -11.24 -4.09 -12.95
C ARG A 98 -11.60 -5.26 -12.02
N SER A 99 -10.80 -5.54 -10.99
CA SER A 99 -10.93 -6.76 -10.19
C SER A 99 -12.13 -6.73 -9.23
N VAL A 100 -12.26 -5.69 -8.40
CA VAL A 100 -13.30 -5.63 -7.36
C VAL A 100 -13.90 -4.23 -7.27
N ARG A 101 -15.21 -4.14 -7.48
CA ARG A 101 -15.98 -2.92 -7.20
C ARG A 101 -16.20 -2.82 -5.69
N ARG A 102 -15.20 -2.32 -4.98
CA ARG A 102 -15.32 -2.00 -3.56
C ARG A 102 -15.65 -0.51 -3.38
N PRO A 103 -16.66 -0.17 -2.55
CA PRO A 103 -16.90 1.21 -2.15
C PRO A 103 -15.75 1.74 -1.28
N ARG A 104 -15.55 3.06 -1.28
CA ARG A 104 -14.58 3.75 -0.43
C ARG A 104 -15.10 3.80 1.02
N PRO A 105 -14.22 3.96 2.03
CA PRO A 105 -14.65 4.14 3.42
C PRO A 105 -15.58 5.34 3.61
N PRO A 106 -16.53 5.28 4.55
CA PRO A 106 -17.36 6.43 4.88
C PRO A 106 -16.49 7.55 5.45
N LEU A 107 -16.77 8.78 5.02
CA LEU A 107 -16.01 9.95 5.46
C LEU A 107 -16.50 10.55 6.78
N ALA A 108 -17.70 10.18 7.24
CA ALA A 108 -18.28 10.68 8.49
C ALA A 108 -17.31 10.68 9.69
N PRO A 109 -16.54 9.61 9.98
CA PRO A 109 -15.58 9.59 11.09
C PRO A 109 -14.29 10.38 10.83
N VAL A 110 -14.05 10.89 9.61
CA VAL A 110 -12.81 11.60 9.24
C VAL A 110 -13.01 13.12 9.36
N PRO A 111 -12.20 13.84 10.17
CA PRO A 111 -12.24 15.31 10.24
C PRO A 111 -12.05 15.98 8.87
N LEU A 112 -12.80 17.05 8.59
CA LEU A 112 -12.77 17.78 7.31
C LEU A 112 -11.36 18.19 6.87
N ALA A 113 -10.52 18.65 7.82
CA ALA A 113 -9.15 19.06 7.55
C ALA A 113 -8.24 17.95 6.98
N ARG A 114 -8.59 16.68 7.22
CA ARG A 114 -7.83 15.50 6.76
C ARG A 114 -8.32 14.95 5.43
N ARG A 115 -9.56 15.28 5.04
CA ARG A 115 -10.17 14.75 3.82
C ARG A 115 -9.44 15.31 2.61
N LEU A 116 -9.25 14.45 1.61
CA LEU A 116 -8.72 14.88 0.31
C LEU A 116 -9.75 15.81 -0.36
N LYS A 117 -9.28 16.92 -0.96
CA LYS A 117 -10.15 17.88 -1.68
C LYS A 117 -11.01 17.24 -2.77
N ARG A 118 -10.52 16.16 -3.39
CA ARG A 118 -11.27 15.33 -4.34
C ARG A 118 -11.06 13.88 -3.97
N GLN A 119 -12.16 13.18 -3.66
CA GLN A 119 -12.12 11.73 -3.58
C GLN A 119 -12.22 11.13 -5.00
N PRO A 120 -11.42 10.10 -5.31
CA PRO A 120 -11.59 9.38 -6.57
C PRO A 120 -12.96 8.70 -6.63
N ILE A 121 -13.68 8.88 -7.74
CA ILE A 121 -14.97 8.23 -8.02
C ILE A 121 -14.78 6.75 -8.47
N THR A 122 -13.53 6.34 -8.72
CA THR A 122 -13.16 4.99 -9.15
C THR A 122 -13.03 4.02 -7.97
N THR A 123 -12.96 2.71 -8.28
CA THR A 123 -12.87 1.61 -7.30
C THR A 123 -11.80 1.85 -6.23
N SER A 124 -12.07 1.44 -4.99
CA SER A 124 -11.12 1.60 -3.87
C SER A 124 -10.05 0.52 -3.81
N PHE A 125 -10.29 -0.64 -4.43
CA PHE A 125 -9.42 -1.80 -4.31
C PHE A 125 -8.68 -2.13 -5.64
N PRO A 126 -7.40 -2.53 -5.59
CA PRO A 126 -6.44 -2.29 -4.50
C PRO A 126 -5.95 -0.83 -4.48
N SER A 127 -5.28 -0.40 -3.41
CA SER A 127 -4.75 0.97 -3.34
C SER A 127 -3.58 1.20 -4.30
N GLY A 128 -3.81 2.05 -5.31
CA GLY A 128 -2.79 2.45 -6.30
C GLY A 128 -1.55 3.07 -5.67
N HIS A 129 -1.74 4.09 -4.81
CA HIS A 129 -0.65 4.74 -4.10
C HIS A 129 0.17 3.78 -3.24
N SER A 130 -0.49 2.84 -2.55
CA SER A 130 0.20 1.84 -1.73
C SER A 130 1.05 0.91 -2.58
N ALA A 131 0.53 0.42 -3.70
CA ALA A 131 1.33 -0.45 -4.57
C ALA A 131 2.49 0.29 -5.23
N SER A 132 2.27 1.51 -5.71
CA SER A 132 3.34 2.35 -6.25
C SER A 132 4.44 2.60 -5.21
N ALA A 133 4.07 2.92 -3.97
CA ALA A 133 5.00 3.14 -2.87
C ALA A 133 5.80 1.88 -2.53
N ALA A 134 5.12 0.75 -2.35
CA ALA A 134 5.75 -0.52 -2.03
C ALA A 134 6.65 -1.02 -3.17
N ALA A 135 6.22 -0.88 -4.43
CA ALA A 135 7.01 -1.28 -5.59
C ALA A 135 8.31 -0.48 -5.70
N PHE A 136 8.23 0.84 -5.57
CA PHE A 136 9.43 1.69 -5.62
C PHE A 136 10.38 1.38 -4.46
N ALA A 137 9.88 1.37 -3.22
CA ALA A 137 10.70 1.14 -2.03
C ALA A 137 11.33 -0.26 -2.00
N THR A 138 10.57 -1.29 -2.39
CA THR A 138 11.09 -2.66 -2.48
C THR A 138 12.16 -2.74 -3.59
N GLY A 139 11.91 -2.15 -4.76
CA GLY A 139 12.89 -2.14 -5.85
C GLY A 139 14.21 -1.46 -5.46
N VAL A 140 14.14 -0.35 -4.72
CA VAL A 140 15.31 0.33 -4.15
C VAL A 140 16.01 -0.56 -3.12
N ALA A 141 15.26 -1.13 -2.17
CA ALA A 141 15.82 -1.92 -1.08
C ALA A 141 16.52 -3.20 -1.55
N LEU A 142 16.00 -3.82 -2.62
CA LEU A 142 16.60 -5.00 -3.21
C LEU A 142 17.97 -4.71 -3.85
N GLU A 143 18.20 -3.49 -4.36
CA GLU A 143 19.48 -3.07 -4.93
C GLU A 143 20.44 -2.46 -3.89
N SER A 144 19.90 -1.81 -2.86
CA SER A 144 20.70 -1.20 -1.79
C SER A 144 19.93 -1.16 -0.48
N HIS A 145 20.41 -1.91 0.51
CA HIS A 145 19.84 -1.92 1.87
C HIS A 145 19.88 -0.54 2.52
N GLY A 146 20.96 0.23 2.34
CA GLY A 146 21.11 1.57 2.92
C GLY A 146 20.09 2.56 2.38
N TRP A 147 19.93 2.64 1.06
CA TRP A 147 18.89 3.48 0.47
C TRP A 147 17.48 2.95 0.73
N GLY A 148 17.32 1.63 0.77
CA GLY A 148 16.08 0.98 1.18
C GLY A 148 15.63 1.41 2.57
N ALA A 149 16.53 1.42 3.55
CA ALA A 149 16.25 1.86 4.92
C ALA A 149 15.76 3.31 4.99
N ALA A 150 16.20 4.18 4.07
CA ALA A 150 15.73 5.56 3.98
C ALA A 150 14.36 5.69 3.26
N VAL A 151 14.12 4.89 2.22
CA VAL A 151 12.93 5.01 1.36
C VAL A 151 11.71 4.24 1.92
N VAL A 152 11.92 3.12 2.59
CA VAL A 152 10.84 2.29 3.17
C VAL A 152 9.97 3.07 4.16
N PRO A 153 10.52 3.86 5.11
CA PRO A 153 9.71 4.67 6.01
C PRO A 153 8.81 5.67 5.26
N LEU A 154 9.32 6.29 4.20
CA LEU A 154 8.55 7.21 3.35
C LEU A 154 7.39 6.49 2.65
N ALA A 155 7.63 5.29 2.10
CA ALA A 155 6.60 4.47 1.48
C ALA A 155 5.53 4.03 2.48
N THR A 156 5.93 3.60 3.67
CA THR A 156 5.01 3.27 4.76
C THR A 156 4.17 4.47 5.16
N ALA A 157 4.76 5.65 5.29
CA ALA A 157 4.03 6.88 5.61
C ALA A 157 3.02 7.25 4.51
N VAL A 158 3.37 7.10 3.23
CA VAL A 158 2.44 7.28 2.11
C VAL A 158 1.28 6.28 2.20
N ALA A 159 1.56 5.00 2.43
CA ALA A 159 0.55 3.95 2.56
C ALA A 159 -0.44 4.24 3.72
N LEU A 160 0.09 4.56 4.91
CA LEU A 160 -0.70 4.91 6.08
C LEU A 160 -1.53 6.18 5.88
N SER A 161 -1.00 7.17 5.16
CA SER A 161 -1.74 8.41 4.84
C SER A 161 -3.05 8.14 4.08
N ARG A 162 -3.12 7.03 3.32
CA ARG A 162 -4.33 6.66 2.56
C ARG A 162 -5.47 6.20 3.44
N VAL A 163 -5.16 5.50 4.53
CA VAL A 163 -6.14 5.16 5.57
C VAL A 163 -6.50 6.40 6.35
N TYR A 164 -5.50 7.17 6.79
CA TYR A 164 -5.67 8.36 7.62
C TYR A 164 -6.56 9.44 6.99
N THR A 165 -6.44 9.64 5.68
CA THR A 165 -7.21 10.66 4.93
C THR A 165 -8.61 10.18 4.51
N GLY A 166 -9.00 8.95 4.88
CA GLY A 166 -10.30 8.40 4.48
C GLY A 166 -10.37 7.89 3.05
N ALA A 167 -9.23 7.75 2.37
CA ALA A 167 -9.21 7.40 0.96
C ALA A 167 -9.37 5.89 0.70
N HIS A 168 -8.93 5.06 1.63
CA HIS A 168 -8.87 3.59 1.46
C HIS A 168 -9.04 2.88 2.81
N PHE A 169 -9.59 1.67 2.77
CA PHE A 169 -9.56 0.78 3.93
C PHE A 169 -8.15 0.21 4.14
N PRO A 170 -7.80 -0.21 5.38
CA PRO A 170 -6.53 -0.88 5.67
C PRO A 170 -6.23 -2.05 4.72
N SER A 171 -7.22 -2.90 4.42
CA SER A 171 -6.99 -4.02 3.50
C SER A 171 -6.75 -3.60 2.04
N ASP A 172 -7.29 -2.47 1.57
CA ASP A 172 -6.96 -1.94 0.23
C ASP A 172 -5.46 -1.57 0.16
N VAL A 173 -4.94 -1.01 1.26
CA VAL A 173 -3.54 -0.58 1.39
C VAL A 173 -2.62 -1.79 1.47
N LEU A 174 -2.96 -2.81 2.27
CA LEU A 174 -2.21 -4.06 2.37
C LEU A 174 -2.17 -4.81 1.04
N ALA A 175 -3.31 -4.95 0.36
CA ALA A 175 -3.37 -5.60 -0.94
C ALA A 175 -2.56 -4.84 -2.01
N GLY A 176 -2.63 -3.52 -2.00
CA GLY A 176 -1.78 -2.68 -2.84
C GLY A 176 -0.29 -2.91 -2.55
N ALA A 177 0.11 -2.87 -1.28
CA ALA A 177 1.50 -3.06 -0.89
C ALA A 177 2.03 -4.43 -1.32
N ALA A 178 1.26 -5.50 -1.08
CA ALA A 178 1.60 -6.86 -1.49
C ALA A 178 1.80 -6.97 -3.01
N LEU A 179 0.89 -6.40 -3.80
CA LEU A 179 1.01 -6.35 -5.26
C LEU A 179 2.27 -5.60 -5.69
N GLY A 180 2.53 -4.43 -5.10
CA GLY A 180 3.71 -3.62 -5.42
C GLY A 180 5.02 -4.35 -5.11
N THR A 181 5.12 -4.98 -3.95
CA THR A 181 6.27 -5.80 -3.55
C THR A 181 6.47 -6.98 -4.50
N ALA A 182 5.41 -7.72 -4.85
CA ALA A 182 5.49 -8.83 -5.79
C ALA A 182 6.00 -8.39 -7.17
N VAL A 183 5.52 -7.24 -7.67
CA VAL A 183 6.00 -6.64 -8.91
C VAL A 183 7.49 -6.30 -8.84
N ALA A 184 7.97 -5.73 -7.73
CA ALA A 184 9.39 -5.39 -7.58
C ALA A 184 10.30 -6.62 -7.62
N TYR A 185 9.90 -7.73 -6.97
CA TYR A 185 10.61 -9.01 -7.07
C TYR A 185 10.63 -9.54 -8.51
N ALA A 186 9.50 -9.45 -9.23
CA ALA A 186 9.43 -9.87 -10.63
C ALA A 186 10.37 -9.03 -11.52
N VAL A 187 10.35 -7.70 -11.39
CA VAL A 187 11.25 -6.79 -12.12
C VAL A 187 12.70 -7.15 -11.87
N ARG A 188 13.10 -7.30 -10.60
CA ARG A 188 14.48 -7.65 -10.27
C ARG A 188 14.87 -9.01 -10.80
N GLY A 189 13.98 -10.00 -10.73
CA GLY A 189 14.19 -11.32 -11.32
C GLY A 189 14.41 -11.26 -12.83
N LEU A 190 13.66 -10.42 -13.55
CA LEU A 190 13.84 -10.20 -14.99
C LEU A 190 15.18 -9.51 -15.30
N LEU A 191 15.53 -8.47 -14.55
CA LEU A 191 16.81 -7.76 -14.70
C LEU A 191 18.00 -8.69 -14.44
N ALA A 192 17.93 -9.52 -13.39
CA ALA A 192 18.99 -10.47 -13.06
C ALA A 192 19.19 -11.55 -14.14
N ARG A 193 18.12 -11.97 -14.83
CA ARG A 193 18.19 -12.95 -15.93
C ARG A 193 18.92 -12.39 -17.15
N HIS A 194 18.75 -11.10 -17.45
CA HIS A 194 19.40 -10.44 -18.58
C HIS A 194 20.87 -10.06 -18.34
N HIS A 195 21.33 -10.09 -17.08
CA HIS A 195 22.73 -9.80 -16.72
C HIS A 195 23.58 -11.06 -16.53
N ARG A 196 23.04 -12.25 -16.80
CA ARG A 196 23.84 -13.48 -16.82
C ARG A 196 24.42 -13.65 -18.24
N PRO A 197 25.76 -13.73 -18.40
CA PRO A 197 26.42 -13.95 -19.68
C PRO A 197 26.12 -15.33 -20.25
#